data_AF-A0A0Q4FYW1-F1
#
_entry.id   AF-A0A0Q4FYW1-F1
#
_cell.length_a   1.000
_cell.length_b   1.000
_cell.length_c   1.000
_cell.angle_alpha   90.00
_cell.angle_beta   90.00
_cell.angle_gamma   90.00
#
_symmetry.space_group_name_H-M   'P 1'
#
loop_
_entity.id
_entity.type
_entity.pdbx_description
1 polymer ?
#
loop_
_entity_poly.entity_id
_entity_poly.type
_entity_poly.pdbx_seq_one_letter_code
_entity_poly.pdbx_strand_id
1 'polypeptide(L)'
;MPSFDIVSKVDAQTLDNAINNAKKEILNRFDFNGSKSTIDLDKKTNVVTIVTEDDMRLKAIEGSIISRMMKQNLDPKSLDFGDEHQASGNMIRKEISIKEGLDKEAAKKVVAKIKASGLKVQPSIMDDQVRVTAKKIDDLQAVINLCRNQDFGQPLQFINMRN
;
A
#
# COMPACT_ATOMS: atom_id res chain seq x y z
N MET A 1 25.68 3.96 16.93
CA MET A 1 24.41 4.39 17.56
C MET A 1 23.35 3.64 16.80
N PRO A 2 22.57 2.79 17.48
CA PRO A 2 21.66 1.91 16.79
C PRO A 2 20.59 2.72 16.04
N SER A 3 20.14 2.17 14.92
CA SER A 3 19.12 2.82 14.08
C SER A 3 18.33 1.82 13.25
N PHE A 4 17.15 2.23 12.78
CA PHE A 4 16.40 1.52 11.74
C PHE A 4 15.67 2.52 10.84
N ASP A 5 15.13 2.03 9.73
CA ASP A 5 14.32 2.82 8.80
C ASP A 5 12.85 2.37 8.85
N ILE A 6 11.93 3.33 8.97
CA ILE A 6 10.49 3.15 8.76
C ILE A 6 10.23 3.46 7.29
N VAL A 7 9.66 2.49 6.58
CA VAL A 7 9.32 2.59 5.16
C VAL A 7 7.87 2.16 4.93
N SER A 8 7.32 2.53 3.78
CA SER A 8 6.14 1.87 3.22
C SER A 8 6.53 1.31 1.86
N LYS A 9 6.69 -0.01 1.76
CA LYS A 9 7.13 -0.68 0.53
C LYS A 9 6.12 -1.69 0.07
N VAL A 10 5.90 -1.70 -1.24
CA VAL A 10 5.13 -2.72 -1.94
C VAL A 10 6.09 -3.40 -2.91
N ASP A 11 6.33 -4.69 -2.73
CA ASP A 11 7.21 -5.42 -3.64
C ASP A 11 6.56 -5.53 -5.02
N ALA A 12 7.19 -4.93 -6.03
CA ALA A 12 6.61 -4.79 -7.37
C ALA A 12 6.33 -6.14 -8.05
N GLN A 13 7.18 -7.15 -7.81
CA GLN A 13 6.99 -8.48 -8.41
C GLN A 13 5.82 -9.21 -7.74
N THR A 14 5.75 -9.12 -6.42
CA THR A 14 4.65 -9.65 -5.61
C THR A 14 3.32 -8.97 -5.97
N LEU A 15 3.33 -7.65 -6.20
CA LEU A 15 2.16 -6.89 -6.64
C LEU A 15 1.70 -7.35 -8.02
N ASP A 16 2.61 -7.42 -8.99
CA ASP A 16 2.30 -7.93 -10.34
C ASP A 16 1.70 -9.33 -10.29
N ASN A 17 2.26 -10.21 -9.45
CA ASN A 17 1.71 -11.55 -9.24
C ASN A 17 0.30 -11.50 -8.63
N ALA A 18 0.04 -10.62 -7.66
CA ALA A 18 -1.27 -10.44 -7.06
C ALA A 18 -2.31 -9.97 -8.09
N ILE A 19 -1.99 -8.95 -8.88
CA ILE A 19 -2.88 -8.40 -9.91
C ILE A 19 -3.14 -9.42 -11.02
N ASN A 20 -2.11 -10.12 -11.50
CA ASN A 20 -2.29 -11.16 -12.52
C ASN A 20 -3.16 -12.32 -12.03
N ASN A 21 -3.03 -12.70 -10.76
CA ASN A 21 -3.88 -13.72 -10.16
C ASN A 21 -5.33 -13.24 -10.00
N ALA A 22 -5.55 -11.98 -9.62
CA ALA A 22 -6.87 -11.38 -9.54
C ALA A 22 -7.54 -11.34 -10.92
N LYS A 23 -6.79 -10.93 -11.95
CA LYS A 23 -7.24 -10.93 -13.36
C LYS A 23 -7.67 -12.31 -13.82
N LYS A 24 -6.83 -13.33 -13.63
CA LYS A 24 -7.14 -14.71 -14.00
C LYS A 24 -8.35 -15.25 -13.25
N GLU A 25 -8.49 -14.94 -11.97
CA GLU A 25 -9.68 -15.33 -11.20
C GLU A 25 -10.94 -14.71 -11.79
N ILE A 26 -10.96 -13.38 -11.98
CA ILE A 26 -12.13 -12.65 -12.47
C ILE A 26 -12.56 -13.15 -13.84
N LEU A 27 -11.63 -13.29 -14.78
CA LEU A 27 -11.95 -13.72 -16.15
C LEU A 27 -12.52 -15.15 -16.23
N ASN A 28 -12.28 -15.98 -15.23
CA ASN A 28 -12.81 -17.34 -15.17
C ASN A 28 -14.16 -17.44 -14.44
N ARG A 29 -14.68 -16.34 -13.87
CA ARG A 29 -15.98 -16.36 -13.20
C ARG A 29 -17.12 -16.31 -14.21
N PHE A 30 -18.19 -17.07 -13.94
CA PHE A 30 -19.36 -17.15 -14.81
C PHE A 30 -20.05 -15.80 -15.03
N ASP A 31 -20.13 -14.96 -13.99
CA ASP A 31 -20.75 -13.62 -14.05
C ASP A 31 -19.94 -12.60 -14.85
N PHE A 32 -18.69 -12.92 -15.20
CA PHE A 32 -17.80 -12.14 -16.06
C PHE A 32 -17.67 -12.71 -17.48
N ASN A 33 -18.35 -13.81 -17.79
CA ASN A 33 -18.29 -14.41 -19.12
C ASN A 33 -18.87 -13.44 -20.18
N GLY A 34 -18.11 -13.18 -21.23
CA GLY A 34 -18.46 -12.19 -22.26
C GLY A 34 -18.37 -10.72 -21.81
N SER A 35 -17.91 -10.45 -20.58
CA SER A 35 -17.64 -9.07 -20.14
C SER A 35 -16.45 -8.47 -20.88
N LYS A 36 -16.47 -7.14 -21.04
CA LYS A 36 -15.36 -6.33 -21.54
C LYS A 36 -14.48 -5.83 -20.39
N SER A 37 -14.50 -6.52 -19.26
CA SER A 37 -13.78 -6.11 -18.06
C SER A 37 -12.27 -6.26 -18.26
N THR A 38 -11.50 -5.22 -17.92
CA THR A 38 -10.04 -5.25 -17.95
C THR A 38 -9.46 -4.85 -16.59
N ILE A 39 -8.30 -5.42 -16.29
CA ILE A 39 -7.50 -5.15 -15.09
C ILE A 39 -6.05 -5.11 -15.55
N ASP A 40 -5.44 -3.93 -15.50
CA ASP A 40 -4.11 -3.71 -16.04
C ASP A 40 -3.26 -2.90 -15.05
N LEU A 41 -2.12 -3.46 -14.64
CA LEU A 41 -1.14 -2.79 -13.80
C LEU A 41 -0.09 -2.11 -14.69
N ASP A 42 0.01 -0.79 -14.61
CA ASP A 42 1.16 -0.06 -15.13
C ASP A 42 2.27 -0.08 -14.07
N LYS A 43 3.29 -0.91 -14.32
CA LYS A 43 4.45 -1.08 -13.43
C LYS A 43 5.34 0.15 -13.33
N LYS A 44 5.24 1.10 -14.27
CA LYS A 44 6.05 2.33 -14.23
C LYS A 44 5.42 3.37 -13.33
N THR A 45 4.09 3.46 -13.35
CA THR A 45 3.32 4.44 -12.57
C THR A 45 2.75 3.85 -11.28
N ASN A 46 2.82 2.54 -11.08
CA ASN A 46 2.20 1.82 -9.96
C ASN A 46 0.70 2.10 -9.86
N VAL A 47 0.03 2.14 -11.02
CA VAL A 47 -1.43 2.35 -11.12
C VAL A 47 -2.09 1.10 -11.71
N VAL A 48 -3.12 0.60 -11.03
CA VAL A 48 -4.01 -0.43 -11.58
C VAL A 48 -5.22 0.25 -12.20
N THR A 49 -5.40 0.07 -13.50
CA THR A 49 -6.61 0.53 -14.20
C THR A 49 -7.60 -0.62 -14.29
N ILE A 50 -8.82 -0.37 -13.83
CA ILE A 50 -9.97 -1.26 -14.00
C ILE A 50 -10.93 -0.60 -14.99
N VAL A 51 -11.41 -1.37 -15.95
CA VAL A 51 -12.53 -0.98 -16.81
C VAL A 51 -13.58 -2.08 -16.74
N THR A 52 -14.84 -1.74 -16.50
CA THR A 52 -15.93 -2.73 -16.37
C THR A 52 -17.29 -2.10 -16.64
N GLU A 53 -18.37 -2.88 -16.72
CA GLU A 53 -19.70 -2.41 -17.12
C GLU A 53 -20.51 -1.77 -15.98
N ASP A 54 -20.34 -2.23 -14.74
CA ASP A 54 -21.19 -1.83 -13.62
C ASP A 54 -20.48 -1.89 -12.26
N ASP A 55 -21.07 -1.24 -11.26
CA ASP A 55 -20.54 -1.13 -9.90
C ASP A 55 -20.40 -2.49 -9.21
N MET A 56 -21.27 -3.46 -9.55
CA MET A 56 -21.23 -4.78 -8.93
C MET A 56 -19.99 -5.55 -9.39
N ARG A 57 -19.68 -5.49 -10.68
CA ARG A 57 -18.46 -6.04 -11.25
C ARG A 57 -17.22 -5.31 -10.77
N LEU A 58 -17.26 -3.98 -10.69
CA LEU A 58 -16.16 -3.19 -10.14
C LEU A 58 -15.80 -3.63 -8.72
N LYS A 59 -16.79 -3.72 -7.83
CA LYS A 59 -16.58 -4.18 -6.44
C LYS A 59 -16.07 -5.61 -6.36
N ALA A 60 -16.54 -6.50 -7.25
CA ALA A 60 -16.04 -7.86 -7.32
C ALA A 60 -14.56 -7.91 -7.74
N ILE A 61 -14.15 -7.06 -8.68
CA ILE A 61 -12.75 -6.91 -9.09
C ILE A 61 -11.90 -6.37 -7.94
N GLU A 62 -12.33 -5.30 -7.28
CA GLU A 62 -11.62 -4.71 -6.13
C GLU A 62 -11.43 -5.74 -5.00
N GLY A 63 -12.49 -6.48 -4.66
CA GLY A 63 -12.42 -7.55 -3.66
C GLY A 63 -11.46 -8.67 -4.04
N SER A 64 -11.38 -9.04 -5.33
CA SER A 64 -10.40 -10.00 -5.83
C SER A 64 -8.98 -9.48 -5.68
N ILE A 65 -8.71 -8.23 -6.08
CA ILE A 65 -7.38 -7.59 -5.91
C ILE A 65 -6.95 -7.61 -4.44
N ILE A 66 -7.82 -7.14 -3.53
CA ILE A 66 -7.55 -7.12 -2.08
C ILE A 66 -7.21 -8.53 -1.57
N SER A 67 -8.03 -9.52 -1.91
CA SER A 67 -7.84 -10.92 -1.50
C SER A 67 -6.50 -11.48 -2.00
N ARG A 68 -6.12 -11.18 -3.25
CA ARG A 68 -4.87 -11.65 -3.85
C ARG A 68 -3.64 -10.95 -3.29
N MET A 69 -3.74 -9.66 -2.97
CA MET A 69 -2.68 -8.94 -2.25
C MET A 69 -2.42 -9.54 -0.88
N MET A 70 -3.48 -9.77 -0.09
CA MET A 70 -3.34 -10.38 1.25
C MET A 70 -2.71 -11.77 1.19
N LYS A 71 -3.11 -12.61 0.22
CA LYS A 71 -2.50 -13.94 0.00
C LYS A 71 -1.02 -13.88 -0.37
N GLN A 72 -0.58 -12.76 -0.92
CA GLN A 72 0.81 -12.48 -1.28
C GLN A 72 1.55 -11.70 -0.19
N ASN A 73 0.97 -11.55 1.01
CA ASN A 73 1.52 -10.78 2.13
C ASN A 73 1.75 -9.29 1.82
N LEU A 74 0.97 -8.74 0.88
CA LEU A 74 0.88 -7.30 0.65
C LEU A 74 -0.28 -6.72 1.46
N ASP A 75 -0.05 -5.56 2.06
CA ASP A 75 -1.11 -4.85 2.81
C ASP A 75 -1.99 -4.04 1.84
N PRO A 76 -3.30 -4.36 1.73
CA PRO A 76 -4.22 -3.64 0.86
C PRO A 76 -4.43 -2.17 1.23
N LYS A 77 -4.02 -1.73 2.43
CA LYS A 77 -4.02 -0.29 2.80
C LYS A 77 -3.09 0.56 1.94
N SER A 78 -2.21 -0.07 1.17
CA SER A 78 -1.42 0.61 0.13
C SER A 78 -2.24 1.03 -1.09
N LEU A 79 -3.46 0.50 -1.27
CA LEU A 79 -4.34 0.88 -2.38
C LEU A 79 -5.06 2.19 -2.10
N ASP A 80 -4.89 3.15 -3.00
CA ASP A 80 -5.72 4.34 -3.10
C ASP A 80 -6.76 4.14 -4.19
N PHE A 81 -8.02 3.92 -3.81
CA PHE A 81 -9.08 3.56 -4.75
C PHE A 81 -9.53 4.72 -5.64
N GLY A 82 -9.21 5.97 -5.28
CA GLY A 82 -9.62 7.15 -6.05
C GLY A 82 -11.12 7.22 -6.35
N ASP A 83 -11.46 8.08 -7.30
CA ASP A 83 -12.83 8.26 -7.78
C ASP A 83 -13.13 7.40 -9.02
N GLU A 84 -14.41 7.05 -9.17
CA GLU A 84 -14.93 6.35 -10.34
C GLU A 84 -15.21 7.33 -11.48
N HIS A 85 -14.83 6.95 -12.69
CA HIS A 85 -14.98 7.78 -13.89
C HIS A 85 -15.83 7.04 -14.92
N GLN A 86 -16.72 7.77 -15.61
CA GLN A 86 -17.36 7.22 -16.81
C GLN A 86 -16.32 7.07 -17.92
N ALA A 87 -16.23 5.88 -18.48
CA ALA A 87 -15.47 5.60 -19.69
C ALA A 87 -16.37 5.69 -20.93
N SER A 88 -15.81 5.44 -22.11
CA SER A 88 -16.58 5.41 -23.35
C SER A 88 -17.67 4.33 -23.31
N GLY A 89 -18.91 4.70 -23.64
CA GLY A 89 -20.07 3.81 -23.56
C GLY A 89 -20.61 3.66 -22.14
N ASN A 90 -21.33 2.57 -21.86
CA ASN A 90 -21.83 2.25 -20.52
C ASN A 90 -20.75 1.51 -19.68
N MET A 91 -19.54 2.06 -19.64
CA MET A 91 -18.41 1.46 -18.92
C MET A 91 -17.95 2.40 -17.81
N ILE A 92 -17.49 1.83 -16.71
CA ILE A 92 -16.84 2.49 -15.59
C ILE A 92 -15.34 2.25 -15.72
N ARG A 93 -14.55 3.30 -15.50
CA ARG A 93 -13.10 3.24 -15.34
C ARG A 93 -12.74 3.68 -13.93
N LYS A 94 -11.83 2.95 -13.29
CA LYS A 94 -11.26 3.30 -12.00
C LYS A 94 -9.76 3.12 -12.03
N GLU A 95 -9.04 4.07 -11.47
CA GLU A 95 -7.60 4.03 -11.34
C GLU A 95 -7.25 3.91 -9.86
N ILE A 96 -6.62 2.80 -9.51
CA ILE A 96 -6.19 2.51 -8.14
C ILE A 96 -4.69 2.74 -8.08
N SER A 97 -4.28 3.79 -7.36
CA SER A 97 -2.85 4.11 -7.19
C SER A 97 -2.27 3.31 -6.03
N ILE A 98 -1.07 2.77 -6.19
CA ILE A 98 -0.39 2.02 -5.13
C ILE A 98 0.56 2.98 -4.42
N LYS A 99 0.31 3.21 -3.12
CA LYS A 99 1.17 4.02 -2.26
C LYS A 99 2.44 3.24 -1.96
N GLU A 100 3.54 3.72 -2.52
CA GLU A 100 4.89 3.25 -2.25
C GLU A 100 5.75 4.43 -1.77
N GLY A 101 6.57 4.18 -0.76
CA GLY A 101 7.28 5.21 -0.02
C GLY A 101 6.39 5.89 1.02
N LEU A 102 7.01 6.47 2.04
CA LEU A 102 6.31 7.37 2.94
C LEU A 102 6.09 8.71 2.23
N ASP A 103 4.84 9.03 1.91
CA ASP A 103 4.52 10.39 1.48
C ASP A 103 4.87 11.42 2.58
N LYS A 104 4.95 12.69 2.17
CA LYS A 104 5.35 13.79 3.06
C LYS A 104 4.40 13.97 4.26
N GLU A 105 3.13 13.67 4.10
CA GLU A 105 2.13 13.82 5.16
C GLU A 105 2.30 12.72 6.22
N ALA A 106 2.39 11.47 5.78
CA ALA A 106 2.58 10.33 6.63
C ALA A 106 3.95 10.33 7.30
N ALA A 107 5.03 10.70 6.60
CA ALA A 107 6.36 10.86 7.19
C ALA A 107 6.33 11.90 8.33
N LYS A 108 5.62 13.03 8.14
CA LYS A 108 5.42 14.03 9.20
C LYS A 108 4.61 13.48 10.36
N LYS A 109 3.53 12.74 10.12
CA LYS A 109 2.71 12.10 11.17
C LYS A 109 3.55 11.13 12.00
N VAL A 110 4.37 10.30 11.36
CA VAL A 110 5.29 9.37 12.04
C VAL A 110 6.27 10.13 12.93
N VAL A 111 6.98 11.14 12.39
CA VAL A 111 7.93 11.95 13.16
C VAL A 111 7.25 12.65 14.34
N ALA A 112 6.08 13.26 14.12
CA ALA A 112 5.33 13.96 15.16
C ALA A 112 4.92 12.99 16.28
N LYS A 113 4.45 11.79 15.93
CA LYS A 113 4.06 10.77 16.91
C LYS A 113 5.24 10.28 17.74
N ILE A 114 6.38 10.03 17.10
CA ILE A 114 7.61 9.61 17.81
C ILE A 114 8.04 10.71 18.79
N LYS A 115 8.07 11.99 18.36
CA LYS A 115 8.42 13.10 19.25
C LYS A 115 7.45 13.25 20.42
N ALA A 116 6.14 13.09 20.17
CA ALA A 116 5.11 13.17 21.20
C ALA A 116 5.19 12.04 22.25
N SER A 117 5.84 10.91 21.93
CA SER A 117 6.00 9.79 22.87
C SER A 117 6.99 10.04 24.01
N GLY A 118 7.87 11.05 23.87
CA GLY A 118 8.94 11.32 24.83
C GLY A 118 10.09 10.29 24.83
N LEU A 119 10.07 9.30 23.93
CA LEU A 119 11.16 8.33 23.78
C LEU A 119 12.48 9.04 23.40
N LYS A 120 13.61 8.55 23.93
CA LYS A 120 14.94 9.14 23.73
C LYS A 120 15.55 8.76 22.38
N VAL A 121 14.84 9.07 21.31
CA VAL A 121 15.18 8.75 19.92
C VAL A 121 15.19 10.00 19.05
N GLN A 122 15.88 9.92 17.91
CA GLN A 122 15.99 10.97 16.92
C GLN A 122 15.41 10.47 15.59
N PRO A 123 14.14 10.79 15.27
CA PRO A 123 13.56 10.51 13.97
C PRO A 123 13.94 11.58 12.94
N SER A 124 14.33 11.17 11.74
CA SER A 124 14.67 12.05 10.61
C SER A 124 14.00 11.55 9.34
N ILE A 125 13.35 12.44 8.61
CA ILE A 125 12.82 12.15 7.27
C ILE A 125 14.00 12.11 6.30
N MET A 126 14.08 11.08 5.47
CA MET A 126 15.05 10.90 4.39
C MET A 126 14.27 10.48 3.16
N ASP A 127 13.98 11.44 2.27
CA ASP A 127 13.14 11.23 1.09
C ASP A 127 11.78 10.58 1.43
N ASP A 128 11.61 9.33 1.06
CA ASP A 128 10.40 8.50 1.23
C ASP A 128 10.47 7.57 2.45
N GLN A 129 11.40 7.80 3.38
CA GLN A 129 11.53 7.00 4.59
C GLN A 129 11.80 7.85 5.83
N VAL A 130 11.61 7.27 7.01
CA VAL A 130 11.96 7.91 8.30
C VAL A 130 13.01 7.04 8.99
N ARG A 131 14.24 7.56 9.10
CA ARG A 131 15.30 6.94 9.90
C ARG A 131 15.12 7.29 11.37
N VAL A 132 15.16 6.29 12.24
CA VAL A 132 15.10 6.46 13.70
C VAL A 132 16.43 6.02 14.29
N THR A 133 17.11 6.92 14.98
CA THR A 133 18.39 6.66 15.67
C THR A 133 18.22 6.81 17.17
N ALA A 134 18.87 5.96 17.97
CA ALA A 134 18.82 6.03 19.42
C ALA A 134 20.19 5.71 20.05
N LYS A 135 20.31 5.97 21.36
CA LYS A 135 21.47 5.52 22.14
C LYS A 135 21.35 4.06 22.55
N LYS A 136 20.13 3.57 22.79
CA LYS A 136 19.83 2.20 23.21
C LYS A 136 18.92 1.52 22.19
N ILE A 137 19.15 0.24 21.93
CA ILE A 137 18.31 -0.56 21.04
C ILE A 137 16.89 -0.75 21.60
N ASP A 138 16.73 -0.78 22.92
CA ASP A 138 15.42 -0.91 23.57
C ASP A 138 14.49 0.27 23.24
N ASP A 139 15.05 1.48 23.14
CA ASP A 139 14.29 2.68 22.74
C ASP A 139 13.78 2.53 21.29
N LEU A 140 14.54 1.85 20.42
CA LEU A 140 14.11 1.57 19.04
C LEU A 140 12.98 0.54 18.99
N GLN A 141 13.03 -0.51 19.81
CA GLN A 141 11.95 -1.48 19.92
C GLN A 141 10.65 -0.83 20.43
N ALA A 142 10.76 0.11 21.37
CA ALA A 142 9.61 0.89 21.84
C ALA A 142 8.97 1.72 20.72
N VAL A 143 9.77 2.32 19.84
CA VAL A 143 9.24 3.05 18.65
C VAL A 143 8.52 2.09 17.70
N ILE A 144 9.07 0.91 17.43
CA ILE A 144 8.42 -0.09 16.56
C ILE A 144 7.03 -0.45 17.12
N ASN A 145 6.95 -0.73 18.42
CA ASN A 145 5.69 -1.06 19.08
C ASN A 145 4.71 0.11 19.07
N LEU A 146 5.18 1.34 19.29
CA LEU A 146 4.34 2.54 19.18
C LEU A 146 3.73 2.67 17.78
N CYS A 147 4.54 2.53 16.74
CA CYS A 147 4.10 2.70 15.37
C CYS A 147 3.16 1.58 14.88
N ARG A 148 3.35 0.33 15.35
CA ARG A 148 2.44 -0.78 15.03
C ARG A 148 1.02 -0.60 15.61
N ASN A 149 0.88 0.18 16.69
CA ASN A 149 -0.39 0.40 17.39
C ASN A 149 -1.10 1.69 16.96
N GLN A 150 -0.73 2.28 15.82
CA GLN A 150 -1.28 3.53 15.31
C GLN A 150 -1.60 3.38 13.82
N ASP A 151 -2.57 4.16 13.36
CA ASP A 151 -2.86 4.28 11.93
C ASP A 151 -2.19 5.54 11.36
N PHE A 152 -1.35 5.35 10.35
CA PHE A 152 -0.67 6.43 9.64
C PHE A 152 -1.19 6.63 8.22
N GLY A 153 -2.26 5.92 7.84
CA GLY A 153 -2.87 5.97 6.50
C GLY A 153 -2.17 5.11 5.46
N GLN A 154 -1.10 4.40 5.84
CA GLN A 154 -0.37 3.47 4.97
C GLN A 154 0.36 2.41 5.82
N PRO A 155 0.65 1.23 5.25
CA PRO A 155 1.37 0.18 5.95
C PRO A 155 2.82 0.60 6.23
N LEU A 156 3.31 0.28 7.43
CA LEU A 156 4.70 0.56 7.83
C LEU A 156 5.49 -0.73 7.96
N GLN A 157 6.70 -0.75 7.40
CA GLN A 157 7.71 -1.76 7.65
C GLN A 157 8.91 -1.13 8.36
N PHE A 158 9.58 -1.93 9.17
CA PHE A 158 10.73 -1.53 9.97
C PHE A 158 11.93 -2.35 9.50
N ILE A 159 12.80 -1.71 8.72
CA ILE A 159 13.91 -2.38 8.04
C ILE A 159 15.25 -1.76 8.42
N ASN A 160 16.34 -2.31 7.90
CA ASN A 160 17.69 -1.75 8.07
C ASN A 160 18.09 -1.54 9.55
N MET A 161 17.71 -2.45 10.44
CA MET A 161 18.15 -2.40 11.85
C MET A 161 19.68 -2.53 11.90
N ARG A 162 20.34 -1.55 12.54
CA ARG A 162 21.79 -1.42 12.69
C ARG A 162 22.12 -1.16 14.16
N ASN A 163 23.31 -1.59 14.60
CA ASN A 163 23.86 -1.34 15.93
C ASN A 163 24.87 -0.17 15.92
#